data_AF-A0A920QID7-F1
#
_entry.id   AF-A0A920QID7-F1
#
_cell.length_a   1.000
_cell.length_b   1.000
_cell.length_c   1.000
_cell.angle_alpha   90.00
_cell.angle_beta   90.00
_cell.angle_gamma   90.00
#
_symmetry.space_group_name_H-M   'P 1'
#
loop_
_entity.id
_entity.type
_entity.pdbx_description
1 polymer ?
#
loop_
_entity_poly.entity_id
_entity_poly.type
_entity_poly.pdbx_seq_one_letter_code
_entity_poly.pdbx_strand_id
1 'polypeptide(L)'
;MLTLILGVTGISFSLPIGIMLALGRQSKMPVLRILCVLFIEFIRDFPLITLLFVASTMLNYFLPPGTVFDLLLRVLIMVILFASAYMAEVIRGGLRPYQKENMKRQFTGPYILAG
;
A
#
# COMPACT_ATOMS: atom_id res chain seq x y z
N MET A 1 0.30 13.20 -22.87
CA MET A 1 0.85 11.82 -22.94
C MET A 1 1.49 11.39 -21.62
N LEU A 2 2.43 12.16 -21.05
CA LEU A 2 3.13 11.80 -19.79
C LEU A 2 2.19 11.49 -18.59
N THR A 3 1.21 12.36 -18.33
CA THR A 3 0.24 12.17 -17.23
C THR A 3 -0.61 10.92 -17.40
N LEU A 4 -0.99 10.59 -18.63
CA LEU A 4 -1.72 9.36 -18.96
C LEU A 4 -0.87 8.13 -18.69
N ILE A 5 0.41 8.14 -19.11
CA ILE A 5 1.33 7.03 -18.85
C ILE A 5 1.48 6.83 -17.34
N LEU A 6 1.78 7.90 -16.58
CA LEU A 6 1.93 7.83 -15.13
C LEU A 6 0.66 7.36 -14.42
N GLY A 7 -0.51 7.86 -14.83
CA GLY A 7 -1.79 7.49 -14.23
C GLY A 7 -2.17 6.04 -14.50
N VAL A 8 -2.14 5.61 -15.77
CA VAL A 8 -2.55 4.26 -16.17
C VAL A 8 -1.61 3.21 -15.60
N THR A 9 -0.29 3.38 -15.80
CA THR A 9 0.69 2.43 -15.25
C THR A 9 0.69 2.47 -13.72
N GLY A 10 0.66 3.67 -13.13
CA GLY A 10 0.58 3.89 -11.69
C GLY A 10 -0.53 3.08 -11.04
N ILE A 11 -1.77 3.25 -11.51
CA ILE A 11 -2.95 2.57 -10.98
C ILE A 11 -2.88 1.06 -11.24
N SER A 12 -2.47 0.66 -12.45
CA SER A 12 -2.43 -0.76 -12.84
C SER A 12 -1.49 -1.58 -11.98
N PHE A 13 -0.36 -1.01 -11.56
CA PHE A 13 0.60 -1.67 -10.67
C PHE A 13 0.31 -1.42 -9.19
N SER A 14 -0.16 -0.23 -8.80
CA SER A 14 -0.38 0.10 -7.39
C SER A 14 -1.51 -0.73 -6.77
N LEU A 15 -2.53 -1.07 -7.56
CA LEU A 15 -3.68 -1.83 -7.10
C LEU A 15 -3.31 -3.26 -6.69
N PRO A 16 -2.68 -4.11 -7.54
CA PRO A 16 -2.27 -5.45 -7.14
C PRO A 16 -1.26 -5.44 -5.99
N ILE A 17 -0.30 -4.51 -5.99
CA ILE A 17 0.67 -4.37 -4.89
C ILE A 17 -0.04 -3.98 -3.58
N GLY A 18 -0.99 -3.04 -3.65
CA GLY A 18 -1.77 -2.62 -2.50
C GLY A 18 -2.61 -3.74 -1.90
N ILE A 19 -3.20 -4.61 -2.74
CA ILE A 19 -3.91 -5.82 -2.28
C ILE A 19 -2.93 -6.76 -1.58
N MET A 20 -1.78 -7.06 -2.20
CA MET A 20 -0.78 -7.95 -1.60
C MET A 20 -0.30 -7.45 -0.23
N LEU A 21 -0.05 -6.14 -0.09
CA LEU A 21 0.35 -5.51 1.16
C LEU A 21 -0.76 -5.56 2.22
N ALA A 22 -2.02 -5.30 1.83
CA ALA A 22 -3.17 -5.37 2.72
C ALA A 22 -3.38 -6.78 3.29
N LEU A 23 -3.25 -7.80 2.44
CA LEU A 23 -3.34 -9.21 2.83
C LEU A 23 -2.13 -9.63 3.67
N GLY A 24 -0.91 -9.21 3.29
CA GLY A 24 0.32 -9.49 4.04
C GLY A 24 0.26 -8.99 5.49
N ARG A 25 -0.34 -7.81 5.71
CA ARG A 25 -0.59 -7.26 7.07
C ARG A 25 -1.57 -8.10 7.91
N GLN A 26 -2.45 -8.88 7.29
CA GLN A 26 -3.38 -9.81 7.96
C GLN A 26 -2.80 -11.22 8.15
N SER A 27 -1.59 -11.47 7.63
CA SER A 27 -0.96 -12.78 7.73
C SER A 27 -0.68 -13.17 9.19
N LYS A 28 -0.77 -14.48 9.46
CA LYS A 28 -0.41 -15.08 10.76
C LYS A 28 1.10 -15.07 11.00
N MET A 29 1.91 -14.95 9.96
CA MET A 29 3.37 -14.90 10.07
C MET A 29 3.83 -13.52 10.58
N PRO A 30 4.46 -13.42 11.76
CA PRO A 30 4.80 -12.15 12.38
C PRO A 30 5.80 -11.34 11.55
N VAL A 31 6.77 -12.00 10.92
CA VAL A 31 7.80 -11.35 10.09
C VAL A 31 7.17 -10.61 8.90
N LEU A 32 6.35 -11.31 8.10
CA LEU A 32 5.69 -10.72 6.93
C LEU A 32 4.77 -9.58 7.34
N ARG A 33 4.01 -9.78 8.42
CA ARG A 33 3.10 -8.76 8.95
C ARG A 33 3.87 -7.50 9.35
N ILE A 34 4.97 -7.62 10.08
CA ILE A 34 5.78 -6.47 10.52
C ILE A 34 6.35 -5.73 9.32
N LEU A 35 6.88 -6.44 8.31
CA LEU A 35 7.41 -5.81 7.10
C LEU A 35 6.34 -5.02 6.34
N CYS A 36 5.15 -5.59 6.15
CA CYS A 36 4.05 -4.88 5.49
C CYS A 36 3.57 -3.68 6.32
N VAL A 37 3.46 -3.82 7.64
CA VAL A 37 3.07 -2.73 8.54
C VAL A 37 4.07 -1.58 8.44
N LEU A 38 5.36 -1.88 8.58
CA LEU A 38 6.42 -0.90 8.58
C LEU A 38 6.51 -0.18 7.24
N PHE A 39 6.40 -0.91 6.13
CA PHE A 39 6.35 -0.31 4.80
C PHE A 39 5.16 0.65 4.63
N ILE A 40 3.95 0.21 5.01
CA ILE A 40 2.73 1.02 4.87
C ILE A 40 2.78 2.27 5.74
N GLU A 41 3.21 2.14 7.00
CA GLU A 41 3.26 3.24 7.95
C GLU A 41 4.34 4.25 7.50
N PHE A 42 5.55 3.77 7.21
CA PHE A 42 6.63 4.61 6.69
C PHE A 42 6.19 5.44 5.48
N ILE A 43 5.67 4.80 4.42
CA ILE A 43 5.31 5.52 3.18
C ILE A 43 4.22 6.57 3.40
N ARG A 44 3.30 6.35 4.34
CA ARG A 44 2.19 7.28 4.63
C ARG A 44 2.58 8.42 5.55
N ASP A 45 3.63 8.22 6.35
CA ASP A 45 4.16 9.23 7.25
C ASP A 45 4.99 10.28 6.48
N PHE A 46 5.58 9.90 5.35
CA PHE A 46 6.35 10.80 4.49
C PHE A 46 5.50 11.49 3.41
N PRO A 47 5.69 12.80 3.16
CA PRO A 47 5.08 13.48 2.01
C PRO A 47 5.51 12.88 0.67
N LEU A 48 4.60 12.80 -0.31
CA LEU A 48 4.94 12.34 -1.67
C LEU A 48 6.08 13.18 -2.28
N ILE A 49 6.04 14.50 -2.08
CA ILE A 49 7.06 15.41 -2.62
C ILE A 49 8.47 15.09 -2.10
N THR A 50 8.61 14.66 -0.83
CA THR A 50 9.92 14.30 -0.27
C THR A 50 10.43 13.00 -0.88
N LEU A 51 9.55 12.02 -1.07
CA LEU A 51 9.92 10.76 -1.73
C LEU A 51 10.29 10.95 -3.20
N LEU A 52 9.56 11.81 -3.92
CA LEU A 52 9.88 12.18 -5.30
C LEU A 52 11.23 12.89 -5.40
N PHE A 53 11.53 13.80 -4.47
CA PHE A 53 12.82 14.49 -4.42
C PHE A 53 13.98 13.52 -4.13
N VAL A 54 13.79 12.57 -3.20
CA VAL A 54 14.78 11.53 -2.91
C VAL A 54 14.98 10.64 -4.14
N ALA A 55 13.93 10.24 -4.85
CA ALA A 55 14.08 9.42 -6.05
C ALA A 55 14.74 10.16 -7.22
N SER A 56 14.50 11.47 -7.39
CA SER A 56 15.13 12.24 -8.46
C SER A 56 16.60 12.52 -8.19
N THR A 57 16.98 12.78 -6.93
CA THR A 57 18.34 13.23 -6.57
C THR A 57 19.20 12.12 -5.96
N MET A 58 18.67 11.38 -4.98
CA MET A 58 19.44 10.42 -4.18
C MET A 58 19.59 9.06 -4.86
N LEU A 59 18.58 8.61 -5.62
CA LEU A 59 18.62 7.27 -6.22
C LEU A 59 19.84 7.06 -7.15
N ASN A 60 20.26 8.11 -7.85
CA ASN A 60 21.46 8.07 -8.69
C ASN A 60 22.74 7.73 -7.90
N TYR A 61 22.83 8.10 -6.63
CA TYR A 61 23.99 7.83 -5.79
C TYR A 61 24.02 6.39 -5.26
N PHE A 62 22.87 5.72 -5.17
CA PHE A 62 22.77 4.31 -4.77
C PHE A 62 23.00 3.34 -5.93
N LEU A 63 23.05 3.84 -7.16
CA LEU A 63 23.20 3.05 -8.37
C LEU A 63 24.66 3.06 -8.86
N PRO A 64 25.14 1.97 -9.50
CA PRO A 64 26.50 1.92 -10.03
C PRO A 64 26.77 3.05 -11.03
N PRO A 65 27.98 3.65 -11.02
CA PRO A 65 28.34 4.67 -12.00
C PRO A 65 28.20 4.12 -13.41
N GLY A 66 27.40 4.80 -14.24
CA GLY A 66 27.08 4.38 -15.62
C GLY A 66 25.67 3.85 -15.85
N THR A 67 24.85 3.67 -14.79
CA THR A 67 23.43 3.37 -14.97
C THR A 67 22.62 4.64 -15.23
N VAL A 68 21.99 4.71 -16.40
CA VAL A 68 21.13 5.83 -16.78
C VAL A 68 19.68 5.48 -16.43
N PHE A 69 19.25 5.77 -15.20
CA PHE A 69 17.84 5.70 -14.85
C PHE A 69 17.14 6.97 -15.31
N ASP A 70 16.19 6.85 -16.24
CA ASP A 70 15.37 7.98 -16.65
C ASP A 70 14.61 8.58 -15.45
N LEU A 71 14.52 9.90 -15.38
CA LEU A 71 13.78 10.60 -14.32
C LEU A 71 12.34 10.10 -14.24
N LEU A 72 11.73 9.84 -15.40
CA LEU A 72 10.37 9.34 -15.51
C LEU A 72 10.19 8.00 -14.80
N LEU A 73 11.13 7.06 -14.98
CA LEU A 73 11.07 5.74 -14.37
C LEU A 73 11.17 5.83 -12.84
N ARG A 74 12.04 6.70 -12.33
CA ARG A 74 12.25 6.89 -10.88
C ARG A 74 11.02 7.50 -10.20
N VAL A 75 10.44 8.51 -10.84
CA VAL A 75 9.17 9.11 -10.42
C VAL A 75 8.06 8.06 -10.46
N LEU A 76 7.98 7.26 -11.53
CA LEU A 76 6.95 6.25 -11.69
C LEU A 76 7.00 5.19 -10.58
N ILE A 77 8.19 4.67 -10.25
CA ILE A 77 8.37 3.70 -9.17
C ILE A 77 7.89 4.29 -7.83
N MET A 78 8.30 5.52 -7.50
CA MET A 78 7.86 6.15 -6.26
C MET A 78 6.36 6.39 -6.20
N VAL A 79 5.75 6.83 -7.29
CA VAL A 79 4.30 7.02 -7.38
C VAL A 79 3.56 5.69 -7.18
N ILE A 80 4.03 4.60 -7.80
CA ILE A 80 3.43 3.26 -7.63
C ILE A 80 3.51 2.80 -6.18
N LEU A 81 4.69 2.92 -5.55
CA LEU A 81 4.90 2.50 -4.16
C LEU A 81 4.03 3.32 -3.21
N PHE A 82 4.01 4.65 -3.38
CA PHE A 82 3.17 5.54 -2.59
C PHE A 82 1.69 5.20 -2.74
N ALA A 83 1.19 5.12 -3.98
CA ALA A 83 -0.19 4.76 -4.27
C ALA A 83 -0.56 3.37 -3.70
N SER A 84 0.35 2.39 -3.76
CA SER A 84 0.11 1.04 -3.24
C SER A 84 -0.07 1.01 -1.71
N ALA A 85 0.71 1.80 -0.97
CA ALA A 85 0.60 1.89 0.48
C ALA A 85 -0.73 2.52 0.93
N TYR A 86 -1.16 3.58 0.24
CA TYR A 86 -2.47 4.19 0.47
C TYR A 86 -3.61 3.24 0.08
N MET A 87 -3.49 2.54 -1.05
CA MET A 87 -4.49 1.57 -1.48
C MET A 87 -4.62 0.41 -0.49
N ALA A 88 -3.50 -0.08 0.07
CA ALA A 88 -3.52 -1.13 1.08
C ALA A 88 -4.35 -0.74 2.32
N GLU A 89 -4.29 0.53 2.73
CA GLU A 89 -5.04 1.06 3.86
C GLU A 89 -6.52 1.25 3.57
N VAL A 90 -6.86 1.69 2.36
CA VAL A 90 -8.25 1.77 1.89
C VAL A 90 -8.89 0.38 1.89
N ILE A 91 -8.21 -0.62 1.32
CA ILE A 91 -8.68 -2.01 1.30
C ILE A 91 -8.87 -2.55 2.73
N ARG A 92 -7.91 -2.28 3.63
CA ARG A 92 -8.01 -2.67 5.03
C ARG A 92 -9.20 -1.99 5.73
N GLY A 93 -9.42 -0.71 5.45
CA GLY A 93 -10.59 0.04 5.93
C GLY A 93 -11.90 -0.59 5.47
N GLY A 94 -11.96 -1.06 4.22
CA GLY A 94 -13.11 -1.77 3.65
C GLY A 94 -13.33 -3.19 4.17
N LEU A 95 -12.29 -3.89 4.64
CA LEU A 95 -12.39 -5.28 5.13
C LEU A 95 -12.80 -5.39 6.61
N ARG A 96 -12.55 -4.37 7.43
CA ARG A 96 -12.88 -4.36 8.87
C ARG A 96 -14.38 -4.46 9.22
N PRO A 97 -15.31 -3.83 8.48
CA PRO A 97 -16.74 -3.89 8.77
C PRO A 97 -17.29 -5.32 8.71
N TYR A 98 -16.85 -6.12 7.74
CA TYR A 98 -17.33 -7.49 7.53
C TYR A 98 -17.02 -8.42 8.73
N GLN A 99 -15.85 -8.29 9.35
CA GLN A 99 -15.46 -9.16 10.46
C GLN A 99 -16.14 -8.80 11.78
N LYS A 100 -16.46 -7.51 12.00
CA LYS A 100 -17.11 -7.05 13.24
C LYS A 100 -18.63 -7.27 13.22
N GLU A 101 -19.27 -7.08 12.06
CA GLU A 101 -20.72 -7.26 11.89
C GLU A 101 -21.13 -8.74 12.04
N ASN A 102 -20.43 -9.66 11.36
CA ASN A 102 -20.76 -11.10 11.41
C ASN A 102 -20.57 -11.69 12.81
N MET A 103 -19.54 -11.23 13.54
CA MET A 103 -19.33 -11.67 14.93
C MET A 103 -20.48 -11.19 15.83
N LYS A 104 -20.95 -9.94 15.70
CA LYS A 104 -22.08 -9.45 16.49
C LYS A 104 -23.39 -10.15 16.16
N ARG A 105 -23.68 -10.42 14.88
CA ARG A 105 -24.91 -11.15 14.48
C ARG A 105 -24.96 -12.58 15.00
N GLN A 106 -23.82 -13.23 15.16
CA GLN A 106 -23.74 -14.58 15.71
C GLN A 106 -24.00 -14.62 17.23
N PHE A 107 -23.64 -13.55 17.97
CA PHE A 107 -23.88 -13.45 19.42
C PHE A 107 -25.21 -12.76 19.80
N THR A 108 -25.87 -12.05 18.88
CA THR A 108 -27.21 -11.45 19.07
C THR A 108 -28.28 -12.18 18.24
N GLY A 109 -28.07 -13.47 17.95
CA GLY A 109 -29.10 -14.34 17.37
C GLY A 109 -30.23 -14.64 18.37
N PRO A 110 -31.38 -15.17 17.91
CA PRO A 110 -32.66 -15.28 18.66
C PRO A 110 -32.67 -16.21 19.89
N TYR A 111 -31.51 -16.57 20.45
CA TYR A 111 -31.39 -17.45 21.61
C TYR A 111 -31.38 -16.72 22.96
N ILE A 112 -31.39 -15.38 22.99
CA ILE A 112 -31.37 -14.59 24.25
C ILE A 112 -32.77 -14.08 24.65
N LEU A 113 -33.81 -14.26 23.82
CA LEU A 113 -35.18 -13.80 24.12
C LEU A 113 -36.14 -14.93 24.53
N ALA A 114 -35.64 -16.15 24.78
CA ALA A 114 -36.46 -17.32 25.10
C ALA A 114 -36.20 -17.89 26.52
N GLY A 115 -35.75 -17.05 27.47
CA GLY A 115 -35.49 -17.41 28.87
C GLY A 115 -36.15 -16.45 29.83
#